data_AF-A0A2N3VIV6-F1
#
_entry.id   AF-A0A2N3VIV6-F1
#
_cell.length_a   1.000
_cell.length_b   1.000
_cell.length_c   1.000
_cell.angle_alpha   90.00
_cell.angle_beta   90.00
_cell.angle_gamma   90.00
#
_symmetry.space_group_name_H-M   'P 1'
#
loop_
_entity.id
_entity.type
_entity.pdbx_description
1 polymer ?
#
loop_
_entity_poly.entity_id
_entity_poly.type
_entity_poly.pdbx_seq_one_letter_code
_entity_poly.pdbx_strand_id
1 'polypeptide(L)' 'MIAQVFPLVPGGGFIVRRVGGRWELINSRRYGPDQVLHSWPLDRHGEAFEHCHRLNGCTIATPHAAHH' A
#
# COMPACT_ATOMS: atom_id res chain seq x y z
N MET A 1 -5.13 -0.88 22.19
CA MET A 1 -4.69 0.06 21.14
C MET A 1 -5.26 -0.43 19.83
N ILE A 2 -6.29 0.23 19.31
CA ILE A 2 -6.97 -0.16 18.07
C ILE A 2 -6.24 0.48 16.90
N ALA A 3 -5.50 -0.32 16.14
CA ALA A 3 -4.87 0.12 14.90
C ALA A 3 -5.97 0.49 13.90
N GLN A 4 -6.08 1.77 13.57
CA GLN A 4 -7.05 2.26 12.59
C GLN A 4 -6.56 1.86 11.21
N VAL A 5 -7.17 0.81 10.65
CA VAL A 5 -6.94 0.38 9.27
C VAL A 5 -7.95 1.12 8.41
N PHE A 6 -7.47 2.00 7.54
CA PHE A 6 -8.30 2.70 6.56
C PHE A 6 -8.31 1.88 5.26
N PRO A 7 -9.40 1.19 4.90
CA PRO A 7 -9.48 0.46 3.65
C PRO A 7 -9.75 1.45 2.50
N LEU A 8 -8.70 2.05 1.95
CA LEU A 8 -8.78 2.83 0.71
C LEU A 8 -8.59 1.91 -0.51
N VAL A 9 -9.72 1.32 -0.94
CA VAL A 9 -10.07 0.81 -2.28
C VAL A 9 -9.32 -0.45 -2.83
N PRO A 10 -9.86 -1.18 -3.84
CA PRO A 10 -10.56 -2.46 -3.66
C PRO A 10 -9.86 -3.67 -4.33
N GLY A 11 -10.24 -4.91 -3.95
CA GLY A 11 -10.35 -5.98 -4.95
C GLY A 11 -9.27 -7.06 -5.05
N GLY A 12 -8.14 -6.95 -4.35
CA GLY A 12 -7.26 -8.09 -4.07
C GLY A 12 -5.84 -7.96 -4.60
N GLY A 13 -4.89 -8.08 -3.70
CA GLY A 13 -3.48 -7.98 -3.99
C GLY A 13 -2.75 -7.66 -2.73
N PHE A 14 -2.59 -6.37 -2.46
CA PHE A 14 -1.70 -5.89 -1.42
C PHE A 14 -2.35 -4.77 -0.65
N ILE A 15 -2.09 -4.69 0.65
CA ILE A 15 -2.57 -3.61 1.51
C ILE A 15 -1.41 -3.04 2.31
N VAL A 16 -1.48 -1.75 2.62
CA VAL A 16 -0.54 -1.09 3.53
C VAL A 16 -1.24 -0.90 4.87
N ARG A 17 -0.60 -1.36 5.94
CA ARG A 17 -1.04 -1.13 7.31
C ARG A 17 0.01 -0.37 8.10
N ARG A 18 -0.43 0.38 9.10
CA ARG A 18 0.47 0.95 10.11
C ARG A 18 0.51 0.04 11.32
N VAL A 19 1.70 -0.43 11.68
CA VAL A 19 1.92 -1.23 12.90
C VAL A 19 2.97 -0.53 13.75
N GLY A 20 2.56 -0.04 14.91
CA GLY A 20 3.40 0.77 15.79
C GLY A 20 3.89 2.05 15.10
N GLY A 21 5.20 2.12 14.83
CA GLY A 21 5.92 3.25 14.23
C GLY A 21 6.41 3.01 12.80
N ARG A 22 5.80 2.08 12.05
CA ARG A 22 6.17 1.79 10.67
C ARG A 22 4.97 1.43 9.80
N TRP A 23 5.13 1.60 8.50
CA TRP A 23 4.20 1.14 7.48
C TRP A 23 4.64 -0.23 6.98
N GLU A 24 3.72 -1.16 6.82
CA GLU A 24 3.97 -2.50 6.31
C GLU A 24 3.06 -2.75 5.12
N LEU A 25 3.65 -3.13 3.99
CA LEU A 25 2.94 -3.68 2.85
C LEU A 25 2.82 -5.18 3.05
N ILE A 26 1.59 -5.66 3.10
CA ILE A 26 1.24 -7.05 3.33
C ILE A 26 0.41 -7.57 2.15
N ASN A 27 0.57 -8.85 1.86
CA ASN A 27 -0.29 -9.51 0.88
C ASN A 27 -1.70 -9.70 1.47
N SER A 28 -2.72 -9.56 0.63
CA SER A 28 -4.09 -9.91 0.97
C SER A 28 -4.19 -11.42 1.21
N ARG A 29 -5.04 -11.82 2.16
CA ARG A 29 -5.28 -13.24 2.49
C ARG A 29 -5.73 -14.10 1.29
N ARG A 30 -6.13 -13.49 0.17
CA ARG A 30 -6.39 -14.19 -1.10
C ARG A 30 -5.18 -14.96 -1.63
N TYR A 31 -3.95 -14.52 -1.32
CA TYR A 31 -2.73 -15.13 -1.85
C TYR A 31 -1.96 -15.98 -0.83
N GLY A 32 -2.48 -16.11 0.41
CA GLY A 32 -1.81 -16.84 1.48
C GLY A 32 -1.89 -16.11 2.83
N PRO A 33 -1.06 -16.48 3.82
CA PRO A 33 -0.97 -15.74 5.08
C PRO A 33 -0.54 -14.28 4.86
N ASP A 34 -0.89 -13.42 5.80
CA ASP A 34 -0.63 -11.97 5.83
C ASP A 34 0.89 -11.68 5.93
N GLN A 35 1.62 -11.97 4.86
CA GLN A 35 3.07 -11.87 4.82
C GLN A 35 3.46 -10.42 4.53
N VAL A 36 4.35 -9.88 5.36
CA VAL A 36 4.99 -8.58 5.14
C VAL A 36 5.96 -8.73 3.98
N LEU A 37 5.70 -7.99 2.90
CA LEU A 37 6.55 -7.90 1.73
C LEU A 37 7.59 -6.80 1.90
N HIS A 38 7.18 -5.68 2.50
CA HIS A 38 8.03 -4.53 2.69
C HIS A 38 7.60 -3.70 3.90
N SER A 39 8.55 -2.97 4.49
CA SER A 39 8.29 -2.07 5.60
C SER A 39 9.01 -0.74 5.44
N TRP A 40 8.34 0.36 5.78
CA TRP A 40 8.88 1.71 5.75
C TRP A 40 8.79 2.36 7.13
N PRO A 41 9.72 3.25 7.49
CA PRO A 41 9.57 4.09 8.68
C PRO A 41 8.31 4.97 8.57
N LEU A 42 7.78 5.43 9.71
CA LEU A 42 6.52 6.18 9.78
C LEU A 42 6.46 7.42 8.88
N ASP A 43 7.60 8.09 8.69
CA ASP A 43 7.74 9.28 7.86
C ASP A 43 7.50 8.99 6.36
N ARG A 44 7.88 7.79 5.90
CA ARG A 44 7.81 7.34 4.50
C ARG A 44 6.46 6.72 4.15
N HIS A 45 5.37 7.37 4.58
CA HIS A 45 4.01 6.94 4.26
C HIS A 45 3.73 6.99 2.76
N GLY A 46 4.13 8.06 2.07
CA GLY A 46 3.93 8.22 0.62
C GLY A 46 4.48 7.04 -0.19
N GLU A 47 5.75 6.67 0.05
CA GLU A 47 6.39 5.54 -0.63
C GLU A 47 5.65 4.22 -0.40
N ALA A 48 5.14 3.98 0.82
CA ALA A 48 4.39 2.78 1.13
C ALA A 48 3.08 2.71 0.32
N PHE A 49 2.32 3.80 0.28
CA PHE A 49 1.07 3.87 -0.48
C PHE A 49 1.32 3.80 -1.99
N GLU A 50 2.31 4.51 -2.52
CA GLU A 50 2.66 4.46 -3.95
C GLU A 50 3.05 3.04 -4.38
N HIS A 51 3.84 2.34 -3.56
CA HIS A 51 4.22 0.95 -3.83
C HIS A 51 2.99 0.03 -3.82
N CYS A 52 2.09 0.21 -2.87
CA CYS A 52 0.82 -0.53 -2.80
C CYS A 52 -0.05 -0.28 -4.03
N HIS A 53 -0.19 0.97 -4.45
CA HIS A 53 -0.96 1.34 -5.64
C HIS A 53 -0.37 0.71 -6.90
N ARG A 54 0.96 0.80 -7.08
CA ARG A 54 1.66 0.15 -8.20
C ARG A 54 1.41 -1.36 -8.24
N LEU A 55 1.49 -2.04 -7.09
CA LEU A 55 1.27 -3.49 -7.03
C LEU A 55 -0.19 -3.91 -7.26
N ASN A 56 -1.15 -3.09 -6.85
CA ASN A 56 -2.56 -3.35 -7.11
C ASN A 56 -2.98 -2.97 -8.54
N GLY A 57 -2.04 -2.55 -9.40
CA GLY A 57 -2.35 -2.11 -10.77
C GLY A 57 -3.12 -0.79 -10.82
N CYS A 58 -3.30 -0.11 -9.69
CA CYS A 58 -3.64 1.30 -9.67
C CYS A 58 -2.38 2.06 -10.08
N THR A 59 -2.15 2.19 -11.38
CA THR A 59 -1.28 3.24 -11.89
C THR A 59 -1.85 4.55 -11.33
N ILE A 60 -1.24 5.09 -10.26
CA ILE A 60 -1.42 6.50 -9.94
C ILE A 60 -1.08 7.16 -11.25
N ALA A 61 -2.07 7.78 -11.88
CA ALA A 61 -1.88 8.49 -13.12
C ALA A 61 -0.74 9.46 -12.86
N THR A 62 0.47 9.07 -13.27
CA THR A 62 1.51 10.02 -13.57
C THR A 62 0.81 10.95 -14.54
N PRO A 63 0.77 12.27 -14.32
CA PRO A 63 0.33 13.16 -15.38
C PRO A 63 1.30 12.89 -16.53
N HIS A 64 0.91 12.02 -17.45
CA HIS A 64 1.51 11.93 -18.75
C HIS A 64 1.22 13.32 -19.30
N ALA A 65 2.24 14.16 -19.29
CA ALA A 65 2.22 15.41 -19.98
C ALA A 65 1.85 15.09 -21.43
N ALA A 66 0.56 15.23 -21.74
CA ALA A 66 0.09 15.39 -23.09
C ALA A 66 0.57 16.78 -23.51
N HIS A 67 1.83 16.86 -23.93
CA HIS A 67 2.29 17.95 -24.78
C HIS A 67 2.09 17.45 -26.22
N HIS A 68 1.00 17.90 -26.81
CA HIS A 68 0.87 18.04 -28.25
C HIS A 68 1.36 19.44 -28.63
#